data_AF-N1U1Q2-F1
#
_entry.id   AF-N1U1Q2-F1
#
_cell.length_a   1.000
_cell.length_b   1.000
_cell.length_c   1.000
_cell.angle_alpha   90.00
_cell.angle_beta   90.00
_cell.angle_gamma   90.00
#
_symmetry.space_group_name_H-M   'P 1'
#
loop_
_entity.id
_entity.type
_entity.pdbx_description
1 polymer ?
#
loop_
_entity_poly.entity_id
_entity_poly.type
_entity_poly.pdbx_seq_one_letter_code
_entity_poly.pdbx_strand_id
1 'polypeptide(L)'
;MNRRGYSPLIHSPSTSSYVPCPNCTTNLCYHKKGTAICHLCGHTENLDSLEKRMGERFTLKGTGTQKLEENLLEAFPKARVERLDQDSIQDRSLLNEVLSRLLEGEIDILTGTQM
;
A
#
# COMPACT_ATOMS: atom_id res chain seq x y z
N MET A 1 -3.27 16.49 -1.58
CA MET A 1 -4.46 15.98 -0.86
C MET A 1 -4.54 14.48 -1.15
N ASN A 2 -4.64 13.64 -0.11
CA ASN A 2 -4.56 12.16 -0.12
C ASN A 2 -3.53 11.50 -1.07
N ARG A 3 -2.27 11.89 -0.90
CA ARG A 3 -1.08 11.03 -1.14
C ARG A 3 -0.98 9.94 -0.06
N ARG A 4 -2.04 9.16 0.21
CA ARG A 4 -1.98 8.02 1.14
C ARG A 4 -1.29 6.83 0.48
N GLY A 5 -0.07 7.08 -0.01
CA GLY A 5 0.83 6.04 -0.45
C GLY A 5 1.32 5.27 0.76
N TYR A 6 1.04 3.98 0.74
CA TYR A 6 1.92 2.95 1.30
C TYR A 6 2.20 3.06 2.81
N SER A 7 1.40 2.35 3.62
CA SER A 7 1.82 1.94 4.97
C SER A 7 2.03 0.43 4.96
N PRO A 8 3.24 -0.06 4.63
CA PRO A 8 3.49 -1.49 4.57
C PRO A 8 3.31 -2.10 5.95
N LEU A 9 2.81 -3.33 6.00
CA LEU A 9 2.74 -4.08 7.23
C LEU A 9 4.14 -4.49 7.66
N ILE A 10 4.35 -4.52 8.97
CA ILE A 10 5.60 -4.99 9.57
C ILE A 10 5.52 -6.52 9.64
N HIS A 11 6.47 -7.21 9.02
CA HIS A 11 6.52 -8.66 8.93
C HIS A 11 7.75 -9.19 9.67
N SER A 12 7.51 -10.14 10.58
CA SER A 12 8.53 -10.89 11.30
C SER A 12 9.03 -12.06 10.45
N PRO A 13 10.33 -12.10 10.08
CA PRO A 13 10.91 -13.26 9.43
C PRO A 13 10.94 -14.50 10.33
N SER A 14 11.09 -14.32 11.65
CA SER A 14 11.18 -15.45 12.58
C SER A 14 9.87 -16.22 12.72
N THR A 15 8.73 -15.53 12.77
CA THR A 15 7.40 -16.16 12.88
C THR A 15 6.67 -16.28 11.55
N SER A 16 7.22 -15.72 10.47
CA SER A 16 6.57 -15.63 9.14
C SER A 16 5.16 -15.01 9.19
N SER A 17 4.94 -14.08 10.12
CA SER A 17 3.66 -13.41 10.33
C SER A 17 3.82 -11.89 10.39
N TYR A 18 2.70 -11.18 10.26
CA TYR A 18 2.68 -9.75 10.53
C TYR A 18 2.73 -9.48 12.03
N VAL A 19 3.30 -8.34 12.42
CA VAL A 19 3.40 -7.93 13.82
C VAL A 19 2.03 -7.43 14.30
N PRO A 20 1.41 -8.08 15.30
CA PRO A 20 0.11 -7.67 15.81
C PRO A 20 0.21 -6.39 16.63
N CYS A 21 -0.89 -5.64 16.68
CA CYS A 21 -1.03 -4.54 17.63
C CYS A 21 -1.23 -5.10 19.05
N PRO A 22 -0.56 -4.55 20.08
CA PRO A 22 -0.77 -4.99 21.46
C PRO A 22 -2.15 -4.61 22.03
N ASN A 23 -2.85 -3.66 21.39
CA ASN A 23 -4.06 -3.04 21.94
C ASN A 23 -5.35 -3.42 21.17
N CYS A 24 -5.27 -4.17 20.06
CA CYS A 24 -6.45 -4.58 19.28
C CYS A 24 -6.13 -5.76 18.34
N THR A 25 -7.10 -6.13 17.48
CA THR A 25 -7.04 -7.34 16.64
C THR A 25 -6.34 -7.16 15.28
N THR A 26 -5.79 -5.98 14.97
CA THR A 26 -5.12 -5.70 13.70
C THR A 26 -3.59 -5.72 13.82
N ASN A 27 -2.90 -5.58 12.69
CA ASN A 27 -1.44 -5.53 12.61
C ASN A 27 -0.91 -4.09 12.61
N LEU A 28 0.36 -3.94 13.00
CA LEU A 28 1.07 -2.67 12.92
C LEU A 28 1.51 -2.37 11.50
N CYS A 29 1.26 -1.14 11.06
CA CYS A 29 1.73 -0.60 9.80
C CYS A 29 2.97 0.27 10.03
N TYR A 30 3.91 0.23 9.11
CA TYR A 30 5.07 1.11 9.11
C TYR A 30 4.72 2.46 8.48
N HIS A 31 5.17 3.52 9.13
CA HIS A 31 4.97 4.89 8.72
C HIS A 31 6.31 5.62 8.55
N LYS A 32 6.29 6.75 7.83
CA LYS A 32 7.47 7.59 7.63
C LYS A 32 8.09 7.97 8.99
N LYS A 33 9.43 7.91 9.08
CA LYS A 33 10.28 8.15 10.28
C LYS A 33 10.47 6.96 11.25
N GLY A 34 10.28 5.72 10.80
CA GLY A 34 10.59 4.57 11.64
C GLY A 34 9.52 4.28 12.70
N THR A 35 8.27 4.70 12.45
CA THR A 35 7.17 4.52 13.41
C THR A 35 6.30 3.35 12.99
N ALA A 36 6.05 2.43 13.90
CA ALA A 36 5.01 1.41 13.81
C ALA A 36 3.70 1.99 14.37
N ILE A 37 2.62 1.95 13.59
CA ILE A 37 1.34 2.57 13.92
C ILE A 37 0.21 1.56 13.71
N CYS A 38 -0.69 1.48 14.69
CA CYS A 38 -2.00 0.89 14.52
C CYS A 38 -3.01 1.98 14.13
N HIS A 39 -3.60 1.87 12.94
CA HIS A 39 -4.61 2.83 12.49
C HIS A 39 -5.99 2.64 13.15
N LEU A 40 -6.27 1.48 13.74
CA LEU A 40 -7.55 1.21 14.38
C LEU A 40 -7.65 1.84 15.77
N CYS A 41 -6.63 1.64 16.62
CA CYS A 41 -6.64 2.13 18.01
C CYS A 41 -5.69 3.30 18.26
N GLY A 42 -4.85 3.67 17.29
CA GLY A 42 -3.89 4.77 17.43
C GLY A 42 -2.62 4.42 18.20
N HIS A 43 -2.39 3.13 18.55
CA HIS A 43 -1.13 2.70 19.16
C HIS A 43 0.06 3.07 18.26
N THR A 44 1.10 3.63 18.84
CA THR A 44 2.34 3.98 18.12
C THR A 44 3.56 3.55 18.91
N GLU A 45 4.55 3.01 18.22
CA GLU A 45 5.88 2.73 18.79
C GLU A 45 6.98 2.91 17.75
N ASN A 46 8.21 3.07 18.21
CA ASN A 46 9.38 3.15 17.32
C ASN A 46 9.80 1.74 16.87
N LEU A 47 10.07 1.58 15.57
CA LEU A 47 10.44 0.30 14.97
C LEU A 47 11.77 -0.22 15.54
N ASP A 48 12.80 0.63 15.70
CA ASP A 48 14.10 0.19 16.23
C ASP A 48 13.99 -0.29 17.68
N SER A 49 13.15 0.35 18.49
CA SER A 49 12.85 -0.10 19.85
C SER A 49 12.13 -1.45 19.85
N LEU A 50 11.19 -1.66 18.92
CA LEU A 50 10.50 -2.93 18.73
C LEU A 50 11.47 -4.03 18.27
N GLU A 51 12.37 -3.74 17.31
CA GLU A 51 13.42 -4.67 16.86
C GLU A 51 14.37 -5.07 17.99
N LYS A 52 14.82 -4.10 18.79
CA LYS A 52 15.66 -4.38 19.97
C LYS A 52 14.94 -5.24 21.00
N ARG A 53 13.64 -5.01 21.22
CA ARG A 53 12.81 -5.77 22.16
C ARG A 53 12.62 -7.21 21.70
N MET A 54 12.41 -7.41 20.40
CA MET A 54 12.13 -8.73 19.82
C MET A 54 13.40 -9.49 19.43
N GLY A 55 14.55 -8.81 19.38
CA GLY A 55 15.83 -9.42 18.98
C GLY A 55 15.90 -9.80 17.51
N GLU A 56 15.06 -9.19 16.66
CA GLU A 56 15.01 -9.46 15.22
C GLU A 56 14.85 -8.17 14.42
N ARG A 57 15.22 -8.22 13.14
CA ARG A 57 14.93 -7.16 12.18
C ARG A 57 13.66 -7.48 11.42
N PHE A 58 12.76 -6.51 11.31
CA PHE A 58 11.52 -6.69 10.56
C PHE A 58 11.71 -6.39 9.09
N THR A 59 10.84 -6.99 8.30
CA THR A 59 10.70 -6.68 6.87
C THR A 59 9.40 -5.94 6.65
N LEU A 60 9.39 -5.02 5.70
CA LEU A 60 8.19 -4.29 5.32
C LEU A 60 7.52 -5.01 4.15
N LYS A 61 6.29 -5.47 4.35
CA LYS A 61 5.49 -6.16 3.32
C LYS A 61 4.17 -5.43 3.15
N GLY A 62 3.92 -4.94 1.94
CA GLY A 62 2.66 -4.30 1.57
C GLY A 62 2.14 -4.82 0.24
N THR A 63 0.82 -4.95 0.15
CA THR A 63 0.06 -5.26 -1.07
C THR A 63 -0.65 -3.98 -1.54
N GLY A 64 0.11 -3.00 -2.00
CA GLY A 64 -0.45 -1.81 -2.62
C GLY A 64 -0.63 -2.01 -4.13
N THR A 65 -1.65 -1.37 -4.72
CA THR A 65 -1.78 -1.23 -6.17
C THR A 65 -0.54 -0.58 -6.82
N GLN A 66 0.26 0.17 -6.05
CA GLN A 66 1.54 0.72 -6.47
C GLN A 66 2.63 -0.35 -6.69
N LYS A 67 2.69 -1.41 -5.88
CA LYS A 67 3.64 -2.51 -6.13
C LYS A 67 3.19 -3.35 -7.32
N LEU A 68 1.88 -3.44 -7.54
CA LEU A 68 1.33 -4.00 -8.77
C LEU A 68 1.72 -3.14 -9.98
N GLU A 69 1.59 -1.82 -9.89
CA GLU A 69 2.02 -0.87 -10.92
C GLU A 69 3.53 -1.00 -11.23
N GLU A 70 4.39 -1.00 -10.21
CA GLU A 70 5.84 -1.22 -10.37
C GLU A 70 6.15 -2.56 -11.04
N ASN A 71 5.53 -3.66 -10.57
CA ASN A 71 5.69 -4.98 -11.19
C ASN A 71 5.16 -5.02 -12.64
N LEU A 72 4.08 -4.30 -12.94
CA LEU A 72 3.52 -4.23 -14.29
C LEU A 72 4.41 -3.43 -15.24
N LEU A 73 5.02 -2.35 -14.76
CA LEU A 73 6.00 -1.58 -15.53
C LEU A 73 7.28 -2.39 -15.78
N GLU A 74 7.71 -3.23 -14.84
CA GLU A 74 8.82 -4.17 -15.06
C GLU A 74 8.46 -5.28 -16.06
N ALA A 75 7.28 -5.89 -15.93
CA ALA A 75 6.84 -6.99 -16.79
C ALA A 75 6.44 -6.53 -18.20
N PHE A 76 5.91 -5.32 -18.33
CA PHE A 76 5.40 -4.73 -19.56
C PHE A 76 5.99 -3.31 -19.77
N PRO A 77 7.30 -3.18 -20.04
CA PRO A 77 7.99 -1.88 -20.10
C PRO A 77 7.52 -0.94 -21.21
N LYS A 78 6.68 -1.42 -22.13
CA LYS A 78 6.06 -0.63 -23.21
C LYS A 78 4.60 -0.29 -22.96
N ALA A 79 3.98 -0.86 -21.92
CA ALA A 79 2.58 -0.63 -21.61
C ALA A 79 2.42 0.70 -20.87
N ARG A 80 1.39 1.47 -21.26
CA ARG A 80 0.93 2.66 -20.54
C ARG A 80 0.01 2.20 -19.42
N VAL A 81 0.59 2.14 -18.21
CA VAL A 81 -0.13 1.74 -17.00
C VAL A 81 -0.69 2.98 -16.32
N GLU A 82 -1.97 2.98 -16.00
CA GLU A 82 -2.62 4.05 -15.22
C GLU A 82 -3.30 3.47 -13.97
N ARG A 83 -3.42 4.28 -12.91
CA ARG A 83 -3.97 3.86 -11.62
C ARG A 83 -5.19 4.70 -11.24
N LEU A 84 -6.32 4.04 -11.01
CA LEU A 84 -7.58 4.64 -10.57
C LEU A 84 -8.02 4.01 -9.24
N ASP A 85 -7.83 4.72 -8.14
CA ASP A 85 -8.31 4.27 -6.82
C ASP A 85 -9.74 4.74 -6.57
N GLN A 86 -10.50 3.98 -5.77
CA GLN A 86 -11.88 4.29 -5.36
C GLN A 86 -12.00 5.69 -4.73
N ASP A 87 -11.06 6.08 -3.87
CA ASP A 87 -11.03 7.41 -3.24
C ASP A 87 -10.77 8.56 -4.24
N SER A 88 -10.28 8.24 -5.43
CA SER A 88 -10.06 9.19 -6.54
C SER A 88 -11.34 9.39 -7.37
N ILE A 89 -12.31 8.48 -7.27
CA ILE A 89 -13.62 8.56 -7.93
C ILE A 89 -14.58 9.36 -7.04
N GLN A 90 -14.23 10.62 -6.76
CA GLN A 90 -15.22 11.58 -6.24
C GLN A 90 -16.03 12.24 -7.37
N ASP A 91 -15.49 12.21 -8.59
CA ASP A 91 -16.07 12.80 -9.78
C ASP A 91 -16.29 11.72 -10.85
N ARG A 92 -17.56 11.53 -11.25
CA ARG A 92 -17.94 10.61 -12.34
C ARG A 92 -17.35 11.04 -13.69
N SER A 93 -17.03 12.32 -13.87
CA SER A 93 -16.42 12.82 -15.11
C SER A 93 -15.01 12.25 -15.30
N LEU A 94 -14.20 12.21 -14.24
CA LEU A 94 -12.85 11.65 -14.24
C LEU A 94 -12.86 10.15 -14.57
N LEU A 95 -13.82 9.41 -14.02
CA LEU A 95 -13.99 7.99 -14.35
C LEU A 95 -14.30 7.80 -15.85
N ASN A 96 -15.23 8.58 -16.40
CA ASN A 96 -15.57 8.50 -17.82
C ASN A 96 -14.38 8.85 -18.71
N GLU A 97 -13.59 9.86 -18.36
CA GLU A 97 -12.39 10.24 -19.09
C GLU A 97 -11.33 9.12 -19.09
N VAL A 98 -11.05 8.52 -17.93
CA VAL A 98 -10.10 7.39 -17.82
C VAL A 98 -10.59 6.18 -18.63
N LEU A 99 -11.88 5.88 -18.57
CA LEU A 99 -12.47 4.77 -19.34
C LEU A 99 -12.44 5.04 -20.84
N SER A 100 -12.71 6.26 -21.30
CA SER A 100 -12.58 6.63 -22.71
C SER A 100 -11.15 6.44 -23.21
N ARG A 101 -10.15 6.92 -22.45
CA ARG A 101 -8.73 6.73 -22.79
C ARG A 101 -8.32 5.25 -22.82
N LEU A 102 -8.89 4.41 -21.97
CA LEU A 102 -8.70 2.96 -22.04
C LEU A 102 -9.31 2.36 -23.33
N LEU A 103 -10.52 2.77 -23.69
CA LEU A 103 -11.21 2.28 -24.89
C LEU A 103 -10.57 2.76 -26.19
N GLU A 104 -10.02 3.97 -26.21
CA GLU A 104 -9.30 4.56 -27.33
C GLU A 104 -7.88 3.99 -27.48
N GLY A 105 -7.44 3.15 -26.53
CA GLY A 105 -6.11 2.57 -26.53
C GLY A 105 -5.03 3.60 -26.20
N GLU A 106 -5.35 4.62 -25.43
CA GLU A 106 -4.37 5.53 -24.82
C GLU A 106 -3.77 4.95 -23.53
N ILE A 107 -4.49 4.04 -22.87
CA ILE A 107 -4.05 3.27 -21.69
C ILE A 107 -4.06 1.79 -22.08
N ASP A 108 -3.01 1.05 -21.70
CA ASP A 108 -2.90 -0.38 -21.97
C ASP A 108 -3.33 -1.23 -20.76
N ILE A 109 -3.06 -0.73 -19.55
CA ILE A 109 -3.38 -1.43 -18.30
C ILE A 109 -3.91 -0.43 -17.28
N LEU A 110 -5.14 -0.63 -16.79
CA LEU A 110 -5.73 0.15 -15.71
C LEU A 110 -5.69 -0.66 -14.41
N THR A 111 -5.07 -0.11 -13.37
CA THR A 111 -4.99 -0.72 -12.03
C THR A 111 -5.80 0.08 -11.03
N GLY A 112 -6.38 -0.56 -10.01
CA GLY A 112 -7.21 0.12 -9.03
C GLY A 112 -7.63 -0.77 -7.88
N THR A 113 -8.14 -0.17 -6.82
CA THR A 113 -8.81 -0.90 -5.73
C THR A 113 -10.29 -1.09 -6.08
N GLN A 114 -10.88 -2.21 -5.66
CA GLN A 114 -12.29 -2.54 -5.95
C GLN A 114 -13.26 -1.43 -5.50
N MET A 115 -14.37 -1.31 -6.25
CA MET A 115 -15.57 -0.54 -5.90
C MET A 115 -16.29 -1.11 -4.67
#